data_AF-A0A318Y3F3-F1
#
_entry.id   AF-A0A318Y3F3-F1
#
_cell.length_a   1.000
_cell.length_b   1.000
_cell.length_c   1.000
_cell.angle_alpha   90.00
_cell.angle_beta   90.00
_cell.angle_gamma   90.00
#
_symmetry.space_group_name_H-M   'P 1'
#
loop_
_entity.id
_entity.type
_entity.pdbx_description
1 polymer ?
#
loop_
_entity_poly.entity_id
_entity_poly.type
_entity_poly.pdbx_seq_one_letter_code
_entity_poly.pdbx_strand_id
1 'polypeptide(L)'
;MSVLNWLYVTVKREIKLSYAFMESNFDAAFVPFPIFATASLLYRRSTYEEALSSLTNTLLYGFFLYYSTELANNADGGTIEDKINKPNRPIVQSQTTVAAAKLRFYIASATWLLLSYILDVYIWSLLWIAVLVSHYLLRASRIGPAKDLCIVLGVTSQLMACWKLGGSDMREGWRWVKLIILWIFFTVPIQDFRDVPGDLAAGRRTTPILLGDFPARIYTSMGLVTTEVRFHHVYSPPYYQLNAERRS
;
A
#
# COMPACT_ATOMS: atom_id res chain seq x y z
N MET A 1 -33.28 -14.69 -20.65
CA MET A 1 -31.89 -14.20 -20.63
C MET A 1 -30.96 -15.40 -20.76
N SER A 2 -30.05 -15.44 -21.74
CA SER A 2 -29.16 -16.59 -21.91
C SER A 2 -28.11 -16.66 -20.80
N VAL A 3 -27.60 -17.85 -20.49
CA VAL A 3 -26.53 -18.07 -19.50
C VAL A 3 -25.29 -17.22 -19.81
N LEU A 4 -24.92 -17.12 -21.10
CA LEU A 4 -23.81 -16.29 -21.57
C LEU A 4 -24.04 -14.80 -21.26
N ASN A 5 -25.24 -14.29 -21.50
CA ASN A 5 -25.55 -12.90 -21.20
C ASN A 5 -25.52 -12.63 -19.68
N TRP A 6 -26.02 -13.57 -18.88
CA TRP A 6 -25.96 -13.47 -17.42
C TRP A 6 -24.51 -13.49 -16.89
N LEU A 7 -23.67 -14.39 -17.40
CA LEU A 7 -22.24 -14.44 -17.06
C LEU A 7 -21.54 -13.14 -17.44
N TYR A 8 -21.76 -12.64 -18.66
CA TYR A 8 -21.18 -11.39 -19.13
C TYR A 8 -21.55 -10.20 -18.23
N VAL A 9 -22.84 -10.05 -17.91
CA VAL A 9 -23.31 -8.96 -17.04
C VAL A 9 -22.72 -9.08 -15.63
N THR A 10 -22.64 -10.29 -15.09
CA THR A 10 -22.10 -10.54 -13.75
C THR A 10 -20.62 -10.22 -13.67
N VAL A 11 -19.81 -10.76 -14.60
CA VAL A 11 -18.35 -10.51 -14.64
C VAL A 11 -18.07 -9.02 -14.84
N LYS A 12 -18.78 -8.37 -15.77
CA LYS A 12 -18.65 -6.93 -16.01
C LYS A 12 -18.97 -6.11 -14.76
N ARG A 13 -19.98 -6.51 -13.99
CA ARG A 13 -20.33 -5.86 -12.72
C ARG A 13 -19.23 -6.04 -11.68
N GLU A 14 -18.69 -7.24 -11.53
CA GLU A 14 -17.61 -7.50 -10.54
C GLU A 14 -16.32 -6.76 -10.87
N ILE A 15 -15.95 -6.65 -12.15
CA ILE A 15 -14.79 -5.85 -12.56
C ILE A 15 -15.00 -4.38 -12.18
N LYS A 16 -16.17 -3.82 -12.51
CA LYS A 16 -16.50 -2.42 -12.18
C LYS A 16 -16.51 -2.17 -10.68
N LEU A 17 -17.10 -3.07 -9.89
CA LEU A 17 -17.13 -2.95 -8.43
C LEU A 17 -15.74 -3.08 -7.82
N SER A 18 -14.91 -4.01 -8.30
CA SER A 18 -13.55 -4.20 -7.80
C SER A 18 -12.71 -2.94 -8.06
N TYR A 19 -12.80 -2.38 -9.26
CA TYR A 19 -12.17 -1.10 -9.59
C TYR A 19 -12.69 0.02 -8.67
N ALA A 20 -14.01 0.17 -8.50
CA ALA A 20 -14.58 1.22 -7.67
C ALA A 20 -14.19 1.11 -6.19
N PHE A 21 -13.96 -0.09 -5.66
CA PHE A 21 -13.38 -0.26 -4.32
C PHE A 21 -11.93 0.23 -4.25
N MET A 22 -11.15 -0.01 -5.31
CA MET A 22 -9.71 0.23 -5.35
C MET A 22 -9.33 1.62 -5.88
N GLU A 23 -10.24 2.32 -6.55
CA GLU A 23 -9.94 3.57 -7.27
C GLU A 23 -9.35 4.65 -6.36
N SER A 24 -9.90 4.83 -5.16
CA SER A 24 -9.54 5.97 -4.28
C SER A 24 -8.06 5.99 -3.86
N ASN A 25 -7.41 4.83 -3.85
CA ASN A 25 -6.04 4.66 -3.36
C ASN A 25 -5.12 3.98 -4.41
N PHE A 26 -5.60 3.78 -5.65
CA PHE A 26 -4.93 2.90 -6.63
C PHE A 26 -3.47 3.30 -6.88
N ASP A 27 -3.23 4.58 -7.15
CA ASP A 27 -1.89 5.05 -7.51
C ASP A 27 -0.91 4.90 -6.34
N ALA A 28 -1.33 5.26 -5.13
CA ALA A 28 -0.47 5.23 -3.96
C ALA A 28 -0.19 3.80 -3.47
N ALA A 29 -1.17 2.89 -3.60
CA ALA A 29 -1.11 1.57 -3.00
C ALA A 29 -0.78 0.44 -3.99
N PHE A 30 -1.14 0.54 -5.26
CA PHE A 30 -0.96 -0.55 -6.23
C PHE A 30 0.30 -0.40 -7.10
N VAL A 31 0.60 0.82 -7.54
CA VAL A 31 1.75 1.11 -8.42
C VAL A 31 3.10 0.63 -7.86
N PRO A 32 3.37 0.65 -6.53
CA PRO A 32 4.63 0.14 -5.98
C PRO A 32 4.91 -1.34 -6.26
N PHE A 33 3.87 -2.18 -6.43
CA PHE A 33 4.03 -3.63 -6.63
C PHE A 33 4.94 -3.96 -7.84
N PRO A 34 4.55 -3.60 -9.08
CA PRO A 34 5.36 -3.91 -10.26
C PRO A 34 6.68 -3.14 -10.26
N ILE A 35 6.73 -1.90 -9.73
CA ILE A 35 7.97 -1.10 -9.72
C ILE A 35 9.06 -1.80 -8.90
N PHE A 36 8.74 -2.23 -7.68
CA PHE A 36 9.75 -2.77 -6.78
C PHE A 36 10.19 -4.19 -7.17
N ALA A 37 9.27 -5.00 -7.71
CA ALA A 37 9.64 -6.29 -8.32
C ALA A 37 10.54 -6.10 -9.55
N THR A 38 10.24 -5.12 -10.40
CA THR A 38 11.08 -4.76 -11.55
C THR A 38 12.46 -4.30 -11.11
N ALA A 39 12.56 -3.47 -10.07
CA ALA A 39 13.84 -3.04 -9.54
C ALA A 39 14.71 -4.23 -9.09
N SER A 40 14.12 -5.21 -8.40
CA SER A 40 14.80 -6.46 -8.04
C SER A 40 15.22 -7.26 -9.27
N LEU A 41 14.35 -7.42 -10.27
CA LEU A 41 14.67 -8.15 -11.51
C LEU A 41 15.85 -7.53 -12.26
N LEU A 42 15.84 -6.19 -12.40
CA LEU A 42 16.93 -5.43 -13.02
C LEU A 42 18.23 -5.56 -12.22
N TYR A 43 18.15 -5.51 -10.89
CA TYR A 43 19.31 -5.60 -10.01
C TYR A 43 20.10 -6.91 -10.23
N ARG A 44 19.41 -8.04 -10.33
CA ARG A 44 20.03 -9.36 -10.60
C ARG A 44 20.20 -9.70 -12.08
N ARG A 45 19.82 -8.79 -13.00
CA ARG A 45 19.88 -8.99 -14.45
C ARG A 45 19.11 -10.22 -14.93
N SER A 46 17.85 -10.33 -14.53
CA SER A 46 16.97 -11.45 -14.89
C SER A 46 16.76 -11.61 -16.40
N THR A 47 16.43 -12.83 -16.83
CA THR A 47 15.95 -13.06 -18.21
C THR A 47 14.52 -12.54 -18.40
N TYR A 48 14.07 -12.45 -19.65
CA TYR A 48 12.69 -12.05 -19.97
C TYR A 48 11.65 -13.04 -19.43
N GLU A 49 11.93 -14.34 -19.46
CA GLU A 49 11.02 -15.39 -18.96
C GLU A 49 10.83 -15.28 -17.45
N GLU A 50 11.93 -15.10 -16.72
CA GLU A 50 11.89 -14.87 -15.28
C GLU A 50 11.14 -13.58 -14.94
N ALA A 51 11.36 -12.51 -15.71
CA ALA A 51 10.67 -11.24 -15.52
C ALA A 51 9.16 -11.39 -15.73
N LEU A 52 8.73 -12.10 -16.77
CA LEU A 52 7.31 -12.33 -17.04
C LEU A 52 6.64 -13.13 -15.90
N SER A 53 7.28 -14.21 -15.45
CA SER A 53 6.78 -15.03 -14.34
C SER A 53 6.71 -14.24 -13.04
N SER A 54 7.79 -13.54 -12.68
CA SER A 54 7.86 -12.70 -11.47
C SER A 54 6.80 -11.59 -11.47
N LEU A 55 6.65 -10.86 -12.58
CA LEU A 55 5.69 -9.77 -12.67
C LEU A 55 4.25 -10.29 -12.66
N THR A 56 3.98 -11.43 -13.30
CA THR A 56 2.65 -12.07 -13.22
C THR A 56 2.31 -12.43 -11.78
N ASN A 57 3.22 -13.10 -11.07
CA ASN A 57 3.04 -13.45 -9.66
C ASN A 57 2.89 -12.21 -8.77
N THR A 58 3.67 -11.16 -9.03
CA THR A 58 3.60 -9.88 -8.30
C THR A 58 2.27 -9.17 -8.50
N LEU A 59 1.76 -9.12 -9.73
CA LEU A 59 0.47 -8.48 -10.02
C LEU A 59 -0.70 -9.26 -9.43
N LEU A 60 -0.66 -10.60 -9.48
CA LEU A 60 -1.67 -11.45 -8.84
C LEU A 60 -1.65 -11.29 -7.32
N TYR A 61 -0.47 -11.42 -6.70
CA TYR A 61 -0.30 -11.21 -5.26
C TYR A 61 -0.75 -9.82 -4.83
N GLY A 62 -0.28 -8.80 -5.54
CA GLY A 62 -0.60 -7.40 -5.25
C GLY A 62 -2.06 -7.07 -5.44
N PHE A 63 -2.73 -7.66 -6.43
CA PHE A 63 -4.17 -7.47 -6.64
C PHE A 63 -4.95 -7.97 -5.45
N PHE A 64 -4.73 -9.21 -4.99
CA PHE A 64 -5.47 -9.75 -3.86
C PHE A 64 -5.09 -9.11 -2.52
N LEU A 65 -3.82 -8.75 -2.31
CA LEU A 65 -3.40 -7.98 -1.12
C LEU A 65 -4.11 -6.63 -1.06
N TYR A 66 -4.07 -5.88 -2.16
CA TYR A 66 -4.62 -4.54 -2.19
C TYR A 66 -6.15 -4.56 -2.15
N TYR A 67 -6.77 -5.46 -2.91
CA TYR A 67 -8.22 -5.61 -2.91
C TYR A 67 -8.76 -6.04 -1.54
N SER A 68 -8.12 -7.00 -0.86
CA SER A 68 -8.51 -7.38 0.51
C SER A 68 -8.39 -6.22 1.49
N THR A 69 -7.34 -5.40 1.37
CA THR A 69 -7.15 -4.19 2.19
C THR A 69 -8.28 -3.18 1.98
N GLU A 70 -8.61 -2.86 0.72
CA GLU A 70 -9.70 -1.92 0.44
C GLU A 70 -11.06 -2.45 0.88
N LEU A 71 -11.30 -3.76 0.78
CA LEU A 71 -12.51 -4.36 1.31
C LEU A 71 -12.57 -4.28 2.84
N ALA A 72 -11.45 -4.46 3.54
CA ALA A 72 -11.36 -4.25 4.99
C ALA A 72 -11.64 -2.79 5.37
N ASN A 73 -11.07 -1.83 4.62
CA ASN A 73 -11.31 -0.38 4.78
C ASN A 73 -12.78 0.02 4.59
N ASN A 74 -13.60 -0.86 3.99
CA ASN A 74 -15.02 -0.65 3.73
C ASN A 74 -15.92 -1.53 4.61
N ALA A 75 -15.36 -2.34 5.52
CA ALA A 75 -16.08 -3.37 6.27
C ALA A 75 -17.09 -2.82 7.30
N ASP A 76 -16.91 -1.58 7.74
CA ASP A 76 -17.80 -0.88 8.68
C ASP A 76 -18.92 -0.09 7.99
N GLY A 77 -18.88 0.01 6.65
CA GLY A 77 -20.00 0.40 5.81
C GLY A 77 -20.38 1.88 5.82
N GLY A 78 -19.87 2.64 4.83
CA GLY A 78 -20.40 3.96 4.48
C GLY A 78 -20.49 4.91 5.68
N THR A 79 -19.43 4.93 6.48
CA THR A 79 -19.32 5.71 7.72
C THR A 79 -19.46 7.21 7.43
N ILE A 80 -19.65 8.02 8.47
CA ILE A 80 -19.65 9.48 8.31
C ILE A 80 -18.32 9.98 7.72
N GLU A 81 -17.20 9.37 8.10
CA GLU A 81 -15.87 9.60 7.52
C GLU A 81 -15.87 9.34 6.01
N ASP A 82 -16.37 8.17 5.58
CA ASP A 82 -16.42 7.80 4.17
C ASP A 82 -17.33 8.72 3.35
N LYS A 83 -18.48 9.13 3.90
CA LYS A 83 -19.41 10.04 3.21
C LYS A 83 -18.77 11.40 2.94
N ILE A 84 -17.88 11.85 3.81
CA ILE A 84 -17.19 13.14 3.69
C ILE A 84 -15.95 13.01 2.80
N ASN A 85 -15.04 12.07 3.13
CA ASN A 85 -13.73 11.98 2.48
C ASN A 85 -13.76 11.17 1.17
N LYS A 86 -14.66 10.19 1.06
CA LYS A 86 -14.68 9.22 -0.05
C LYS A 86 -16.11 8.92 -0.54
N PRO A 87 -16.88 9.95 -0.98
CA PRO A 87 -18.30 9.79 -1.35
C PRO A 87 -18.52 8.82 -2.51
N ASN A 88 -17.48 8.56 -3.31
CA ASN A 88 -17.54 7.63 -4.45
C ASN A 88 -17.41 6.15 -4.06
N ARG A 89 -17.20 5.81 -2.78
CA ARG A 89 -17.09 4.42 -2.34
C ARG A 89 -18.35 3.61 -2.69
N PRO A 90 -18.23 2.35 -3.17
CA PRO A 90 -19.36 1.55 -3.61
C PRO A 90 -20.49 1.39 -2.57
N ILE A 91 -20.14 1.29 -1.27
CA ILE A 91 -21.15 1.18 -0.20
C ILE A 91 -21.84 2.53 0.06
N VAL A 92 -21.11 3.64 0.02
CA VAL A 92 -21.70 5.00 0.15
C VAL A 92 -22.70 5.24 -0.99
N GLN A 93 -22.33 4.84 -2.20
CA GLN A 93 -23.18 4.93 -3.39
C GLN A 93 -24.25 3.84 -3.50
N SER A 94 -24.40 2.98 -2.48
CA SER A 94 -25.37 1.88 -2.47
C SER A 94 -25.26 0.91 -3.66
N GLN A 95 -24.08 0.79 -4.28
CA GLN A 95 -23.83 -0.13 -5.40
C GLN A 95 -23.69 -1.59 -4.94
N THR A 96 -23.37 -1.78 -3.65
CA THR A 96 -23.19 -3.07 -2.99
C THR A 96 -23.51 -2.95 -1.49
N THR A 97 -23.58 -4.09 -0.80
CA THR A 97 -23.88 -4.15 0.64
C THR A 97 -22.62 -4.48 1.45
N VAL A 98 -22.63 -4.14 2.73
CA VAL A 98 -21.56 -4.51 3.67
C VAL A 98 -21.36 -6.03 3.74
N ALA A 99 -22.46 -6.80 3.77
CA ALA A 99 -22.38 -8.26 3.78
C ALA A 99 -21.67 -8.80 2.53
N ALA A 100 -21.98 -8.23 1.36
CA ALA A 100 -21.36 -8.62 0.10
C ALA A 100 -19.88 -8.19 0.03
N ALA A 101 -19.51 -7.05 0.61
CA ALA A 101 -18.11 -6.64 0.75
C ALA A 101 -17.32 -7.56 1.69
N LYS A 102 -17.91 -7.97 2.82
CA LYS A 102 -17.28 -8.94 3.75
C LYS A 102 -17.07 -10.31 3.11
N LEU A 103 -18.03 -10.80 2.32
CA LEU A 103 -17.84 -12.04 1.58
C LEU A 103 -16.66 -11.95 0.60
N ARG A 104 -16.55 -10.84 -0.16
CA ARG A 104 -15.40 -10.57 -1.03
C ARG A 104 -14.11 -10.52 -0.22
N PHE A 105 -14.12 -9.89 0.95
CA PHE A 105 -12.97 -9.79 1.82
C PHE A 105 -12.44 -11.17 2.22
N TYR A 106 -13.32 -12.07 2.67
CA TYR A 106 -12.92 -13.42 3.05
C TYR A 106 -12.34 -14.22 1.87
N ILE A 107 -13.00 -14.17 0.72
CA ILE A 107 -12.54 -14.89 -0.49
C ILE A 107 -11.19 -14.33 -0.96
N ALA A 108 -11.07 -13.00 -1.08
CA ALA A 108 -9.85 -12.33 -1.52
C ALA A 108 -8.69 -12.55 -0.54
N SER A 109 -8.95 -12.47 0.77
CA SER A 109 -7.93 -12.70 1.80
C SER A 109 -7.47 -14.15 1.84
N ALA A 110 -8.39 -15.12 1.73
CA ALA A 110 -8.03 -16.54 1.67
C ALA A 110 -7.18 -16.84 0.43
N THR A 111 -7.57 -16.28 -0.72
CA THR A 111 -6.82 -16.42 -1.98
C THR A 111 -5.44 -15.78 -1.86
N TRP A 112 -5.37 -14.56 -1.32
CA TRP A 112 -4.13 -13.86 -1.07
C TRP A 112 -3.17 -14.65 -0.16
N LEU A 113 -3.67 -15.18 0.96
CA LEU A 113 -2.84 -15.94 1.89
C LEU A 113 -2.35 -17.24 1.28
N LEU A 114 -3.20 -17.95 0.53
CA LEU A 114 -2.79 -19.14 -0.21
C LEU A 114 -1.70 -18.80 -1.24
N LEU A 115 -1.89 -17.74 -2.05
CA LEU A 115 -0.88 -17.26 -2.98
C LEU A 115 0.42 -16.87 -2.26
N SER A 116 0.32 -16.21 -1.10
CA SER A 116 1.49 -15.82 -0.32
C SER A 116 2.31 -17.01 0.16
N TYR A 117 1.64 -18.11 0.50
CA TYR A 117 2.30 -19.35 0.90
C TYR A 117 2.95 -20.04 -0.30
N ILE A 118 2.22 -20.18 -1.42
CA ILE A 118 2.73 -20.80 -2.66
C ILE A 118 3.95 -20.04 -3.20
N LEU A 119 3.93 -18.70 -3.14
CA LEU A 119 4.99 -17.83 -3.62
C LEU A 119 6.11 -17.59 -2.59
N ASP A 120 6.05 -18.25 -1.43
CA ASP A 120 7.03 -18.11 -0.34
C ASP A 120 7.19 -16.65 0.17
N VAL A 121 6.14 -15.83 0.12
CA VAL A 121 6.12 -14.46 0.67
C VAL A 121 5.23 -14.32 1.91
N TYR A 122 4.90 -15.44 2.55
CA TYR A 122 3.98 -15.50 3.69
C TYR A 122 4.46 -14.69 4.91
N ILE A 123 5.78 -14.58 5.15
CA ILE A 123 6.30 -13.79 6.29
C ILE A 123 5.90 -12.32 6.21
N TRP A 124 5.88 -11.76 5.01
CA TRP A 124 5.43 -10.38 4.77
C TRP A 124 3.91 -10.29 4.94
N SER A 125 3.19 -11.30 4.46
CA SER A 125 1.73 -11.36 4.65
C SER A 125 1.32 -11.47 6.13
N LEU A 126 2.10 -12.17 6.96
CA LEU A 126 1.94 -12.21 8.41
C LEU A 126 2.20 -10.84 9.06
N LEU A 127 3.23 -10.12 8.60
CA LEU A 127 3.46 -8.73 9.03
C LEU A 127 2.24 -7.85 8.68
N TRP A 128 1.70 -7.98 7.46
CA TRP A 128 0.49 -7.25 7.07
C TRP A 128 -0.73 -7.61 7.93
N ILE A 129 -0.93 -8.88 8.26
CA ILE A 129 -2.00 -9.29 9.20
C ILE A 129 -1.80 -8.63 10.57
N ALA A 130 -0.58 -8.61 11.11
CA ALA A 130 -0.28 -7.96 12.39
C ALA A 130 -0.57 -6.45 12.33
N VAL A 131 -0.27 -5.82 11.20
CA VAL A 131 -0.61 -4.41 10.93
C VAL A 131 -2.13 -4.22 10.89
N LEU A 132 -2.89 -5.05 10.17
CA LEU A 132 -4.35 -4.97 10.12
C LEU A 132 -4.98 -5.13 11.50
N VAL A 133 -4.52 -6.12 12.28
CA VAL A 133 -4.95 -6.32 13.67
C VAL A 133 -4.69 -5.07 14.51
N SER A 134 -3.50 -4.47 14.41
CA SER A 134 -3.16 -3.25 15.13
C SER A 134 -4.03 -2.06 14.67
N HIS A 135 -4.24 -1.94 13.37
CA HIS A 135 -5.00 -0.86 12.76
C HIS A 135 -6.48 -0.87 13.19
N TYR A 136 -7.11 -2.05 13.20
CA TYR A 136 -8.53 -2.22 13.43
C TYR A 136 -8.88 -2.64 14.86
N LEU A 137 -8.29 -3.74 15.37
CA LEU A 137 -8.62 -4.26 16.70
C LEU A 137 -8.04 -3.40 17.81
N LEU A 138 -6.78 -2.97 17.66
CA LEU A 138 -6.13 -2.07 18.63
C LEU A 138 -6.43 -0.59 18.37
N ARG A 139 -7.20 -0.28 17.32
CA ARG A 139 -7.62 1.08 16.94
C ARG A 139 -6.45 2.05 16.75
N ALA A 140 -5.27 1.55 16.39
CA ALA A 140 -4.08 2.37 16.13
C ALA A 140 -4.34 3.44 15.05
N SER A 141 -5.25 3.13 14.12
CA SER A 141 -5.70 4.05 13.07
C SER A 141 -6.27 5.37 13.60
N ARG A 142 -6.83 5.39 14.81
CA ARG A 142 -7.51 6.59 15.36
C ARG A 142 -6.55 7.68 15.83
N ILE A 143 -5.25 7.39 15.95
CA ILE A 143 -4.23 8.32 16.43
C ILE A 143 -3.11 8.42 15.39
N GLY A 144 -2.75 9.64 14.99
CA GLY A 144 -1.82 9.93 13.89
C GLY A 144 -0.53 9.09 13.90
N PRO A 145 0.37 9.25 14.88
CA PRO A 145 1.63 8.51 14.91
C PRO A 145 1.49 6.98 14.87
N ALA A 146 0.45 6.43 15.51
CA ALA A 146 0.20 4.99 15.50
C ALA A 146 -0.33 4.50 14.14
N LYS A 147 -1.19 5.30 13.50
CA LYS A 147 -1.64 5.08 12.13
C LYS A 147 -0.49 5.14 11.13
N ASP A 148 0.34 6.18 11.23
CA ASP A 148 1.47 6.44 10.35
C ASP A 148 2.48 5.28 10.43
N LEU A 149 2.75 4.79 11.64
CA LEU A 149 3.56 3.59 11.86
C LEU A 149 2.93 2.34 11.24
N CYS A 150 1.61 2.13 11.39
CA CYS A 150 0.93 1.00 10.74
C CYS A 150 1.08 1.05 9.22
N ILE A 151 0.94 2.23 8.61
CA ILE A 151 1.11 2.38 7.15
C ILE A 151 2.56 2.07 6.75
N VAL A 152 3.54 2.56 7.49
CA VAL A 152 4.97 2.26 7.26
C VAL A 152 5.28 0.76 7.33
N LEU A 153 4.78 0.06 8.34
CA LEU A 153 4.95 -1.39 8.46
C LEU A 153 4.23 -2.13 7.35
N GLY A 154 3.06 -1.63 6.96
CA GLY A 154 2.30 -2.16 5.83
C GLY A 154 3.05 -2.03 4.51
N VAL A 155 3.62 -0.85 4.21
CA VAL A 155 4.44 -0.64 3.02
C VAL A 155 5.73 -1.46 3.09
N THR A 156 6.32 -1.65 4.27
CA THR A 156 7.46 -2.56 4.46
C THR A 156 7.11 -3.98 4.01
N SER A 157 5.97 -4.51 4.48
CA SER A 157 5.46 -5.82 4.04
C SER A 157 5.30 -5.87 2.52
N GLN A 158 4.65 -4.86 1.93
CA GLN A 158 4.41 -4.78 0.49
C GLN A 158 5.72 -4.80 -0.31
N LEU A 159 6.63 -3.87 -0.04
CA LEU A 159 7.86 -3.71 -0.82
C LEU A 159 8.76 -4.93 -0.66
N MET A 160 8.91 -5.45 0.55
CA MET A 160 9.77 -6.61 0.77
C MET A 160 9.21 -7.89 0.13
N ALA A 161 7.88 -8.06 0.06
CA ALA A 161 7.27 -9.13 -0.71
C ALA A 161 7.58 -8.99 -2.22
N CYS A 162 7.43 -7.78 -2.77
CA CYS A 162 7.72 -7.51 -4.19
C CYS A 162 9.20 -7.73 -4.54
N TRP A 163 10.10 -7.30 -3.66
CA TRP A 163 11.54 -7.56 -3.83
C TRP A 163 11.83 -9.05 -3.84
N LYS A 164 11.24 -9.81 -2.91
CA LYS A 164 11.38 -11.27 -2.87
C LYS A 164 10.89 -11.92 -4.17
N LEU A 165 9.74 -11.49 -4.69
CA LEU A 165 9.20 -12.01 -5.95
C LEU A 165 10.11 -11.72 -7.14
N GLY A 166 10.79 -10.56 -7.15
CA GLY A 166 11.81 -10.24 -8.14
C GLY A 166 13.10 -11.06 -8.01
N GLY A 167 13.31 -11.77 -6.90
CA GLY A 167 14.36 -12.78 -6.74
C GLY A 167 15.78 -12.27 -6.41
N SER A 168 15.95 -11.00 -6.03
CA SER A 168 17.26 -10.46 -5.62
C SER A 168 17.57 -10.72 -4.14
N ASP A 169 18.84 -10.51 -3.75
CA ASP A 169 19.28 -10.60 -2.37
C ASP A 169 18.48 -9.66 -1.45
N MET A 170 17.97 -10.19 -0.33
CA MET A 170 17.10 -9.46 0.59
C MET A 170 17.82 -8.32 1.33
N ARG A 171 19.14 -8.40 1.49
CA ARG A 171 19.96 -7.33 2.11
C ARG A 171 19.90 -6.07 1.26
N GLU A 172 19.94 -6.21 -0.07
CA GLU A 172 19.80 -5.09 -0.99
C GLU A 172 18.38 -4.55 -0.98
N GLY A 173 17.36 -5.41 -0.86
CA GLY A 173 15.98 -4.98 -0.65
C GLY A 173 15.86 -4.10 0.60
N TRP A 174 16.41 -4.54 1.73
CA TRP A 174 16.44 -3.76 2.96
C TRP A 174 17.22 -2.45 2.85
N ARG A 175 18.27 -2.40 2.03
CA ARG A 175 19.06 -1.20 1.79
C ARG A 175 18.18 -0.07 1.25
N TRP A 176 17.32 -0.39 0.29
CA TRP A 176 16.36 0.56 -0.31
C TRP A 176 15.13 0.79 0.57
N VAL A 177 14.50 -0.29 1.06
CA VAL A 177 13.23 -0.20 1.80
C VAL A 177 13.37 0.66 3.05
N LYS A 178 14.46 0.58 3.82
CA LYS A 178 14.64 1.39 5.04
C LYS A 178 14.55 2.90 4.79
N LEU A 179 15.05 3.35 3.65
CA LEU A 179 15.03 4.77 3.32
C LEU A 179 13.67 5.19 2.76
N ILE A 180 13.04 4.32 1.94
CA ILE A 180 11.68 4.54 1.44
C ILE A 180 10.70 4.62 2.61
N ILE A 181 10.75 3.70 3.56
CA ILE A 181 9.80 3.69 4.69
C ILE A 181 10.03 4.85 5.65
N LEU A 182 11.27 5.35 5.76
CA LEU A 182 11.57 6.57 6.51
C LEU A 182 10.94 7.79 5.83
N TRP A 183 11.08 7.89 4.51
CA TRP A 183 10.42 8.95 3.71
C TRP A 183 8.90 8.87 3.81
N ILE A 184 8.32 7.66 3.72
CA ILE A 184 6.87 7.44 3.90
C ILE A 184 6.42 7.83 5.30
N PHE A 185 7.19 7.51 6.35
CA PHE A 185 6.80 7.85 7.73
C PHE A 185 6.50 9.34 7.91
N PHE A 186 7.31 10.20 7.29
CA PHE A 186 7.12 11.64 7.37
C PHE A 186 6.13 12.20 6.34
N THR A 187 5.91 11.52 5.23
CA THR A 187 5.07 12.02 4.13
C THR A 187 3.67 11.44 4.14
N VAL A 188 3.42 10.30 4.79
CA VAL A 188 2.08 9.71 4.89
C VAL A 188 1.04 10.66 5.50
N PRO A 189 1.36 11.52 6.49
CA PRO A 189 0.40 12.49 7.01
C PRO A 189 -0.03 13.56 6.00
N ILE A 190 0.65 13.69 4.85
CA ILE A 190 0.23 14.59 3.78
C ILE A 190 -1.19 14.23 3.29
N GLN A 191 -1.51 12.93 3.27
CA GLN A 191 -2.82 12.44 2.86
C GLN A 191 -3.91 12.93 3.83
N ASP A 192 -3.59 12.96 5.12
CA ASP A 192 -4.53 13.28 6.20
C ASP A 192 -5.02 14.72 6.17
N PHE A 193 -4.27 15.66 5.57
CA PHE A 193 -4.73 17.05 5.46
C PHE A 193 -6.04 17.15 4.68
N ARG A 194 -6.20 16.32 3.63
CA ARG A 194 -7.43 16.29 2.84
C ARG A 194 -8.58 15.66 3.65
N ASP A 195 -8.24 14.74 4.55
CA ASP A 195 -9.17 13.88 5.26
C ASP A 195 -9.60 14.46 6.62
N VAL A 196 -9.03 15.59 7.04
CA VAL A 196 -9.36 16.29 8.31
C VAL A 196 -10.87 16.41 8.57
N PRO A 197 -11.72 16.84 7.60
CA PRO A 197 -13.15 16.97 7.86
C PRO A 197 -13.82 15.64 8.25
N GLY A 198 -13.54 14.57 7.52
CA GLY A 198 -14.07 13.24 7.83
C GLY A 198 -13.44 12.61 9.07
N ASP A 199 -12.14 12.83 9.30
CA ASP A 199 -11.43 12.37 10.49
C ASP A 199 -12.02 12.97 11.78
N LEU A 200 -12.28 14.29 11.77
CA LEU A 200 -12.93 14.99 12.88
C LEU A 200 -14.34 14.44 13.13
N ALA A 201 -15.12 14.23 12.05
CA ALA A 201 -16.48 13.68 12.16
C ALA A 201 -16.50 12.26 12.73
N ALA A 202 -15.46 11.44 12.49
CA ALA A 202 -15.28 10.12 13.10
C ALA A 202 -14.56 10.16 14.46
N GLY A 203 -14.21 11.35 14.97
CA GLY A 203 -13.50 11.52 16.25
C GLY A 203 -12.08 10.93 16.24
N ARG A 204 -11.41 10.96 15.08
CA ARG A 204 -10.00 10.59 14.94
C ARG A 204 -9.11 11.76 15.32
N ARG A 205 -7.90 11.44 15.75
CA ARG A 205 -6.85 12.41 16.10
C ARG A 205 -5.63 12.14 15.21
N THR A 206 -5.77 12.40 13.92
CA THR A 206 -4.69 12.24 12.93
C THR A 206 -3.61 13.30 13.11
N THR A 207 -2.45 13.11 12.48
CA THR A 207 -1.28 13.97 12.69
C THR A 207 -1.57 15.45 12.42
N PRO A 208 -2.28 15.84 11.33
CA PRO A 208 -2.70 17.24 11.13
C PRO A 208 -3.66 17.77 12.21
N ILE A 209 -4.51 16.91 12.80
CA ILE A 209 -5.43 17.30 13.88
C ILE A 209 -4.65 17.51 15.19
N LEU A 210 -3.68 16.64 15.48
CA LEU A 210 -2.88 16.69 16.71
C LEU A 210 -1.89 17.86 16.74
N LEU A 211 -1.22 18.12 15.62
CA LEU A 211 -0.23 19.18 15.51
C LEU A 211 -0.83 20.53 15.10
N GLY A 212 -2.02 20.53 14.49
CA GLY A 212 -2.58 21.68 13.79
C GLY A 212 -2.04 21.80 12.35
N ASP A 213 -2.77 22.52 11.49
CA ASP A 213 -2.48 22.59 10.05
C ASP A 213 -1.06 23.10 9.75
N PHE A 214 -0.69 24.28 10.25
CA PHE A 214 0.61 24.88 9.95
C PHE A 214 1.80 24.09 10.51
N PRO A 215 1.83 23.67 11.80
CA PRO A 215 2.92 22.86 12.33
C PRO A 215 3.04 21.50 11.64
N ALA A 216 1.92 20.86 11.29
CA ALA A 216 1.95 19.61 10.55
C ALA A 216 2.59 19.76 9.15
N ARG A 217 2.35 20.88 8.45
CA ARG A 217 2.98 21.15 7.14
C ARG A 217 4.48 21.32 7.25
N ILE A 218 4.94 22.00 8.31
CA ILE A 218 6.38 22.11 8.62
C ILE A 218 6.95 20.71 8.91
N TYR A 219 6.27 19.91 9.73
CA TYR A 219 6.69 18.55 10.07
C TYR A 219 6.89 17.68 8.82
N THR A 220 5.90 17.60 7.94
CA THR A 220 5.99 16.78 6.72
C THR A 220 7.04 17.32 5.74
N SER A 221 7.16 18.64 5.61
CA SER A 221 8.14 19.28 4.74
C SER A 221 9.58 19.06 5.22
N MET A 222 9.83 19.20 6.52
CA MET A 222 11.13 18.92 7.13
C MET A 222 11.51 17.45 6.99
N GLY A 223 10.55 16.53 7.20
CA GLY A 223 10.78 15.10 6.99
C GLY A 223 11.13 14.77 5.54
N LEU A 224 10.47 15.40 4.57
CA LEU A 224 10.82 15.25 3.15
C LEU A 224 12.24 15.75 2.86
N VAL A 225 12.58 16.98 3.26
CA VAL A 225 13.93 17.55 3.01
C VAL A 225 15.02 16.71 3.67
N THR A 226 14.83 16.31 4.92
CA THR A 226 15.85 15.54 5.67
C THR A 226 16.06 14.14 5.10
N THR A 227 14.99 13.48 4.64
CA THR A 227 15.11 12.16 4.01
C THR A 227 15.76 12.25 2.63
N GLU A 228 15.45 13.25 1.81
CA GLU A 228 16.12 13.48 0.52
C GLU A 228 17.62 13.74 0.68
N VAL A 229 18.02 14.60 1.62
CA VAL A 229 19.43 14.83 1.94
C VAL A 229 20.11 13.53 2.35
N ARG A 230 19.44 12.69 3.15
CA ARG A 230 19.97 11.39 3.56
C ARG A 230 20.12 10.42 2.40
N PHE A 231 19.14 10.34 1.50
CA PHE A 231 19.20 9.54 0.28
C PHE A 231 20.40 9.93 -0.58
N HIS A 232 20.58 11.23 -0.83
CA HIS A 232 21.70 11.74 -1.62
C HIS A 232 23.04 11.39 -0.98
N HIS A 233 23.21 11.58 0.33
CA HIS A 233 24.46 11.21 1.00
C HIS A 233 24.78 9.72 0.97
N VAL A 234 23.77 8.84 0.94
CA VAL A 234 23.98 7.39 0.95
C VAL A 234 24.26 6.83 -0.45
N TYR A 235 23.67 7.39 -1.51
CA TYR A 235 23.72 6.81 -2.86
C TYR A 235 24.34 7.69 -3.94
N SER A 236 24.56 8.97 -3.66
CA SER A 236 25.28 9.89 -4.55
C SER A 236 26.59 10.28 -3.87
N PRO A 237 27.64 9.44 -3.98
CA PRO A 237 28.95 9.80 -3.45
C PRO A 237 29.40 11.12 -4.10
N PRO A 238 30.11 12.00 -3.36
CA PRO A 238 30.63 13.24 -3.91
C PRO A 238 31.43 12.98 -5.20
N TYR A 239 31.26 13.84 -6.20
CA TYR A 239 31.89 13.73 -7.53
C TYR A 239 33.39 13.36 -7.51
N TYR A 240 34.13 13.79 -6.48
CA TYR A 240 35.56 13.49 -6.31
C TYR A 240 35.87 12.01 -6.00
N GLN A 241 34.99 11.27 -5.31
CA GLN A 241 35.20 9.84 -5.02
C GLN A 241 35.03 8.97 -6.27
N LEU A 242 34.06 9.31 -7.13
CA LEU A 242 33.82 8.62 -8.41
C LEU A 242 35.02 8.72 -9.38
N ASN A 243 35.79 9.81 -9.31
CA ASN A 243 36.99 9.99 -10.12
C ASN A 243 38.24 9.33 -9.53
N ALA A 244 38.27 9.07 -8.21
CA ALA A 244 39.36 8.34 -7.58
C ALA A 244 39.29 6.84 -7.91
N GLU A 245 38.09 6.23 -7.88
CA GLU A 245 37.88 4.82 -8.22
C GLU A 245 38.03 4.53 -9.73
N ARG A 246 37.81 5.53 -10.60
CA ARG A 246 38.07 5.38 -12.06
C ARG A 246 39.54 5.52 -12.44
N ARG A 247 40.40 5.97 -11.52
CA ARG A 247 41.83 6.20 -11.73
C ARG A 247 42.73 5.15 -11.07
N SER A 248 42.14 4.21 -10.32
CA SER A 248 42.78 3.01 -9.77
C SER A 248 42.48 1.80 -10.62
#